data_AF-A0A832QAD9-F1
#
_entry.id   AF-A0A832QAD9-F1
#
_cell.length_a   1.000
_cell.length_b   1.000
_cell.length_c   1.000
_cell.angle_alpha   90.00
_cell.angle_beta   90.00
_cell.angle_gamma   90.00
#
_symmetry.space_group_name_H-M   'P 1'
#
loop_
_entity.id
_entity.type
_entity.pdbx_description
1 polymer ?
#
loop_
_entity_poly.entity_id
_entity_poly.type
_entity_poly.pdbx_seq_one_letter_code
_entity_poly.pdbx_strand_id
1 'polypeptide(L)'
;ATAIQDSDEAGQQFRVYEFPGMAHLDSRNTFLRFTQEDCLHPLSSFPIDAYTSVALHHLLQWVDKDIAPPRAPRVIMDMFVDNDGSLMQLDEYGNPMGGIRNPYVDLPTVKYTMINEANPASNGAGLGRMDTPLLCMLSGWQTPLPAATLRAKYGSPADYVRMVETRLDELEAEGWSLPVYRDIILGDARAVRF
;
A
#
# COMPACT_ATOMS: atom_id res chain seq x y z
N ALA A 1 -2.94 -3.71 -14.23
CA ALA A 1 -1.50 -4.05 -14.37
C ALA A 1 -1.10 -4.00 -15.84
N THR A 2 0.17 -3.71 -16.13
CA THR A 2 0.71 -3.78 -17.51
C THR A 2 0.94 -5.24 -17.93
N ALA A 3 0.71 -5.56 -19.21
CA ALA A 3 1.00 -6.88 -19.76
C ALA A 3 2.49 -7.09 -20.09
N ILE A 4 3.29 -6.01 -20.04
CA ILE A 4 4.73 -6.04 -20.37
C ILE A 4 5.48 -6.84 -19.30
N GLN A 5 6.34 -7.75 -19.76
CA GLN A 5 7.19 -8.59 -18.93
C GLN A 5 8.53 -7.92 -18.63
N ASP A 6 9.13 -8.28 -17.49
CA ASP A 6 10.46 -7.80 -17.10
C ASP A 6 11.52 -8.24 -18.10
N SER A 7 12.38 -7.32 -18.52
CA SER A 7 13.43 -7.57 -19.52
C SER A 7 14.77 -6.98 -19.11
N ASP A 8 15.84 -7.70 -19.45
CA ASP A 8 17.25 -7.31 -19.31
C ASP A 8 17.91 -7.10 -20.68
N GLU A 9 17.17 -7.26 -21.77
CA GLU A 9 17.70 -7.06 -23.11
C GLU A 9 18.10 -5.59 -23.29
N ALA A 10 19.30 -5.36 -23.82
CA ALA A 10 19.81 -4.02 -24.05
C ALA A 10 18.84 -3.20 -24.94
N GLY A 11 18.44 -2.02 -24.46
CA GLY A 11 17.47 -1.15 -25.13
C GLY A 11 16.00 -1.51 -24.86
N GLN A 12 15.73 -2.59 -24.13
CA GLN A 12 14.38 -3.03 -23.71
C GLN A 12 14.32 -3.29 -22.20
N GLN A 13 15.27 -2.76 -21.45
CA GLN A 13 15.38 -2.88 -20.00
C GLN A 13 14.10 -2.38 -19.31
N PHE A 14 13.43 -3.27 -18.59
CA PHE A 14 12.15 -2.98 -17.97
C PHE A 14 11.92 -3.83 -16.72
N ARG A 15 11.29 -3.22 -15.71
CA ARG A 15 10.78 -3.87 -14.50
C ARG A 15 9.44 -3.30 -14.12
N VAL A 16 8.59 -4.14 -13.55
CA VAL A 16 7.35 -3.71 -12.90
C VAL A 16 7.31 -4.22 -11.49
N TYR A 17 7.05 -3.31 -10.57
CA TYR A 17 6.85 -3.60 -9.16
C TYR A 17 5.42 -3.27 -8.76
N GLU A 18 4.74 -4.24 -8.16
CA GLU A 18 3.35 -4.15 -7.77
C GLU A 18 3.25 -4.39 -6.26
N PHE A 19 2.97 -3.32 -5.52
CA PHE A 19 2.80 -3.38 -4.06
C PHE A 19 1.30 -3.43 -3.72
N PRO A 20 0.80 -4.51 -3.10
CA PRO A 20 -0.58 -4.63 -2.68
C PRO A 20 -0.92 -3.67 -1.52
N GLY A 21 -2.18 -3.22 -1.46
CA GLY A 21 -2.68 -2.27 -0.47
C GLY A 21 -2.51 -0.79 -0.85
N MET A 22 -1.80 -0.52 -1.95
CA MET A 22 -1.52 0.83 -2.43
C MET A 22 -2.64 1.36 -3.33
N ALA A 23 -3.21 2.52 -2.98
CA ALA A 23 -4.12 3.27 -3.85
C ALA A 23 -3.35 4.27 -4.72
N HIS A 24 -4.06 5.08 -5.53
CA HIS A 24 -3.41 6.15 -6.28
C HIS A 24 -3.07 7.35 -5.39
N LEU A 25 -3.93 7.67 -4.42
CA LEU A 25 -3.73 8.72 -3.43
C LEU A 25 -3.90 8.18 -2.00
N ASP A 26 -3.11 8.73 -1.07
CA ASP A 26 -3.19 8.49 0.36
C ASP A 26 -3.27 9.81 1.15
N SER A 27 -3.69 9.72 2.41
CA SER A 27 -3.85 10.87 3.30
C SER A 27 -2.53 11.56 3.70
N ARG A 28 -1.41 10.85 3.75
CA ARG A 28 -0.10 11.38 4.17
C ARG A 28 0.45 12.40 3.19
N ASN A 29 0.19 12.19 1.91
CA ASN A 29 0.73 13.01 0.83
C ASN A 29 -0.24 14.03 0.26
N THR A 30 -1.53 13.90 0.57
CA THR A 30 -2.58 14.70 -0.05
C THR A 30 -3.39 15.57 0.90
N PHE A 31 -3.06 15.59 2.20
CA PHE A 31 -3.78 16.35 3.23
C PHE A 31 -3.96 17.86 2.94
N LEU A 32 -3.10 18.46 2.12
CA LEU A 32 -3.25 19.86 1.68
C LEU A 32 -4.24 20.02 0.52
N ARG A 33 -4.48 18.96 -0.25
CA ARG A 33 -5.33 18.97 -1.45
C ARG A 33 -6.79 18.67 -1.12
N PHE A 34 -7.02 17.74 -0.21
CA PHE A 34 -8.33 17.38 0.31
C PHE A 34 -8.17 16.74 1.69
N THR A 35 -9.22 16.82 2.48
CA THR A 35 -9.28 16.43 3.88
C THR A 35 -10.04 15.11 4.03
N GLN A 36 -9.98 14.54 5.23
CA GLN A 36 -10.72 13.32 5.56
C GLN A 36 -12.24 13.49 5.41
N GLU A 37 -12.75 14.72 5.51
CA GLU A 37 -14.17 15.03 5.41
C GLU A 37 -14.67 15.12 3.96
N ASP A 38 -13.75 15.21 3.00
CA ASP A 38 -14.07 15.39 1.59
C ASP A 38 -14.57 14.11 0.90
N CYS A 39 -14.19 12.95 1.42
CA CYS A 39 -14.61 11.66 0.90
C CYS A 39 -15.50 10.91 1.90
N LEU A 40 -16.37 10.04 1.38
CA LEU A 40 -17.37 9.32 2.16
C LEU A 40 -16.72 8.36 3.16
N HIS A 41 -15.63 7.71 2.76
CA HIS A 41 -14.86 6.82 3.62
C HIS A 41 -13.54 7.44 4.09
N PRO A 42 -13.03 7.03 5.27
CA PRO A 42 -11.73 7.47 5.77
C PRO A 42 -10.59 7.17 4.78
N LEU A 43 -9.83 8.18 4.36
CA LEU A 43 -8.70 8.00 3.45
C LEU A 43 -7.66 7.03 4.02
N SER A 44 -7.10 6.22 3.14
CA SER A 44 -6.02 5.30 3.46
C SER A 44 -4.82 6.07 4.01
N SER A 45 -4.22 5.52 5.06
CA SER A 45 -2.94 5.97 5.60
C SER A 45 -1.80 5.05 5.17
N PHE A 46 -1.95 4.29 4.08
CA PHE A 46 -0.86 3.48 3.54
C PHE A 46 0.30 4.40 3.10
N PRO A 47 1.57 4.13 3.48
CA PRO A 47 2.69 4.99 3.14
C PRO A 47 3.17 4.75 1.70
N ILE A 48 2.47 5.32 0.71
CA ILE A 48 2.77 5.15 -0.72
C ILE A 48 4.23 5.50 -1.04
N ASP A 49 4.76 6.57 -0.45
CA ASP A 49 6.12 7.04 -0.68
C ASP A 49 7.17 6.01 -0.28
N ALA A 50 6.93 5.25 0.79
CA ALA A 50 7.87 4.25 1.27
C ALA A 50 8.12 3.16 0.22
N TYR A 51 7.06 2.70 -0.43
CA TYR A 51 7.12 1.62 -1.41
C TYR A 51 7.41 2.12 -2.83
N THR A 52 6.93 3.30 -3.20
CA THR A 52 7.30 3.93 -4.49
C THR A 52 8.80 4.22 -4.54
N SER A 53 9.37 4.62 -3.39
CA SER A 53 10.80 4.90 -3.29
C SER A 53 11.68 3.65 -3.43
N VAL A 54 11.17 2.44 -3.15
CA VAL A 54 11.88 1.18 -3.43
C VAL A 54 12.15 1.04 -4.93
N ALA A 55 11.13 1.28 -5.77
CA ALA A 55 11.28 1.23 -7.22
C ALA A 55 12.27 2.30 -7.72
N LEU A 56 12.19 3.52 -7.18
CA LEU A 56 13.12 4.59 -7.52
C LEU A 56 14.56 4.25 -7.09
N HIS A 57 14.75 3.68 -5.89
CA HIS A 57 16.06 3.27 -5.41
C HIS A 57 16.72 2.25 -6.33
N HIS A 58 15.97 1.20 -6.71
CA HIS A 58 16.44 0.17 -7.63
C HIS A 58 16.74 0.73 -9.02
N LEU A 59 15.91 1.64 -9.54
CA LEU A 59 16.19 2.34 -10.80
C LEU A 59 17.49 3.14 -10.73
N LEU A 60 17.73 3.86 -9.63
CA LEU A 60 18.96 4.63 -9.45
C LEU A 60 20.17 3.71 -9.35
N GLN A 61 20.09 2.57 -8.65
CA GLN A 61 21.19 1.59 -8.62
C GLN A 61 21.47 1.02 -10.02
N TRP A 62 20.42 0.81 -10.82
CA TRP A 62 20.57 0.32 -12.19
C TRP A 62 21.32 1.30 -13.07
N VAL A 63 20.89 2.56 -13.08
CA VAL A 63 21.44 3.58 -13.96
C VAL A 63 22.84 4.02 -13.53
N ASP A 64 23.06 4.18 -12.22
CA ASP A 64 24.32 4.72 -11.69
C ASP A 64 25.41 3.66 -11.54
N LYS A 65 25.03 2.43 -11.17
CA LYS A 65 25.97 1.38 -10.74
C LYS A 65 25.89 0.09 -11.55
N ASP A 66 25.05 0.06 -12.59
CA ASP A 66 24.79 -1.14 -13.39
C ASP A 66 24.31 -2.35 -12.55
N ILE A 67 23.66 -2.08 -11.41
CA ILE A 67 23.07 -3.13 -10.57
C ILE A 67 21.64 -3.35 -11.05
N ALA A 68 21.41 -4.44 -11.77
CA ALA A 68 20.10 -4.76 -12.30
C ALA A 68 19.06 -4.91 -11.16
N PRO A 69 17.90 -4.26 -11.27
CA PRO A 69 16.83 -4.35 -10.28
C PRO A 69 16.28 -5.79 -10.21
N PRO A 70 16.02 -6.33 -9.01
CA PRO A 70 15.53 -7.70 -8.84
C PRO A 70 14.17 -7.88 -9.54
N ARG A 71 13.86 -9.11 -9.96
CA ARG A 71 12.52 -9.45 -10.46
C ARG A 71 11.58 -9.69 -9.29
N ALA A 72 10.30 -9.35 -9.44
CA ALA A 72 9.31 -9.47 -8.38
C ALA A 72 8.07 -10.26 -8.85
N PRO A 73 7.39 -10.99 -7.94
CA PRO A 73 6.06 -11.51 -8.20
C PRO A 73 5.06 -10.39 -8.52
N ARG A 74 4.05 -10.69 -9.32
CA ARG A 74 2.94 -9.80 -9.64
C ARG A 74 1.76 -10.01 -8.68
N VAL A 75 0.91 -8.99 -8.53
CA VAL A 75 -0.37 -9.14 -7.84
C VAL A 75 -1.22 -10.15 -8.61
N ILE A 76 -1.87 -11.05 -7.88
CA ILE A 76 -2.67 -12.12 -8.49
C ILE A 76 -4.03 -11.54 -8.89
N MET A 77 -4.36 -11.67 -10.17
CA MET A 77 -5.63 -11.24 -10.74
C MET A 77 -6.50 -12.47 -11.00
N ASP A 78 -7.69 -12.52 -10.42
CA ASP A 78 -8.72 -13.54 -10.74
C ASP A 78 -9.75 -13.01 -11.76
N MET A 79 -9.76 -11.68 -11.99
CA MET A 79 -10.63 -10.99 -12.94
C MET A 79 -12.12 -11.22 -12.69
N PHE A 80 -12.53 -11.42 -11.42
CA PHE A 80 -13.90 -11.80 -11.08
C PHE A 80 -14.55 -10.89 -10.03
N VAL A 81 -14.95 -9.69 -10.48
CA VAL A 81 -15.54 -8.65 -9.62
C VAL A 81 -16.78 -9.10 -8.86
N ASP A 82 -17.63 -9.96 -9.46
CA ASP A 82 -18.87 -10.38 -8.81
C ASP A 82 -18.65 -11.28 -7.57
N ASN A 83 -17.44 -11.79 -7.35
CA ASN A 83 -17.09 -12.59 -6.16
C ASN A 83 -16.99 -11.73 -4.89
N ASP A 84 -16.17 -10.68 -4.94
CA ASP A 84 -15.78 -9.91 -3.74
C ASP A 84 -15.62 -8.40 -4.00
N GLY A 85 -16.00 -7.93 -5.19
CA GLY A 85 -15.87 -6.54 -5.63
C GLY A 85 -14.48 -6.15 -6.14
N SER A 86 -13.57 -7.11 -6.32
CA SER A 86 -12.19 -6.89 -6.76
C SER A 86 -11.87 -7.66 -8.05
N LEU A 87 -10.93 -7.15 -8.85
CA LEU A 87 -10.32 -7.90 -9.96
C LEU A 87 -9.10 -8.72 -9.51
N MET A 88 -8.64 -8.48 -8.29
CA MET A 88 -7.51 -9.13 -7.64
C MET A 88 -8.02 -10.24 -6.74
N GLN A 89 -7.31 -11.36 -6.70
CA GLN A 89 -7.53 -12.38 -5.69
C GLN A 89 -7.21 -11.80 -4.31
N LEU A 90 -8.17 -11.87 -3.39
CA LEU A 90 -8.03 -11.37 -2.02
C LEU A 90 -7.74 -12.50 -1.02
N ASP A 91 -7.02 -12.15 0.06
CA ASP A 91 -6.84 -13.03 1.21
C ASP A 91 -8.06 -13.05 2.14
N GLU A 92 -7.98 -13.83 3.21
CA GLU A 92 -9.03 -13.96 4.24
C GLU A 92 -9.39 -12.66 4.98
N TYR A 93 -8.54 -11.62 4.87
CA TYR A 93 -8.79 -10.28 5.43
C TYR A 93 -9.24 -9.27 4.37
N GLY A 94 -9.37 -9.71 3.11
CA GLY A 94 -9.79 -8.88 1.98
C GLY A 94 -8.69 -8.02 1.38
N ASN A 95 -7.41 -8.36 1.59
CA ASN A 95 -6.27 -7.65 0.99
C ASN A 95 -5.72 -8.42 -0.23
N PRO A 96 -5.22 -7.74 -1.29
CA PRO A 96 -4.74 -8.41 -2.49
C PRO A 96 -3.58 -9.38 -2.23
N MET A 97 -3.60 -10.54 -2.89
CA MET A 97 -2.55 -11.56 -2.84
C MET A 97 -1.47 -11.36 -3.90
N GLY A 98 -0.29 -11.96 -3.67
CA GLY A 98 0.87 -11.80 -4.54
C GLY A 98 1.50 -10.42 -4.44
N GLY A 99 2.21 -10.03 -5.50
CA GLY A 99 2.99 -8.79 -5.55
C GLY A 99 4.21 -8.80 -4.63
N ILE A 100 4.82 -7.64 -4.48
CA ILE A 100 5.86 -7.42 -3.46
C ILE A 100 5.17 -7.19 -2.13
N ARG A 101 5.20 -8.22 -1.28
CA ARG A 101 4.56 -8.21 0.03
C ARG A 101 5.18 -7.18 0.96
N ASN A 102 4.40 -6.71 1.93
CA ASN A 102 4.79 -5.68 2.87
C ASN A 102 4.07 -5.85 4.22
N PRO A 103 4.52 -5.21 5.32
CA PRO A 103 3.95 -5.48 6.64
C PRO A 103 2.46 -5.13 6.74
N TYR A 104 1.95 -4.18 5.95
CA TYR A 104 0.55 -3.77 6.00
C TYR A 104 -0.42 -4.83 5.48
N VAL A 105 0.03 -5.73 4.61
CA VAL A 105 -0.78 -6.83 4.06
C VAL A 105 -0.37 -8.21 4.58
N ASP A 106 0.88 -8.38 5.05
CA ASP A 106 1.34 -9.62 5.69
C ASP A 106 0.88 -9.71 7.16
N LEU A 107 0.81 -8.56 7.82
CA LEU A 107 0.35 -8.40 9.19
C LEU A 107 -0.79 -7.37 9.24
N PRO A 108 -1.90 -7.62 8.51
CA PRO A 108 -2.95 -6.64 8.34
C PRO A 108 -3.65 -6.34 9.66
N THR A 109 -3.90 -5.06 9.89
CA THR A 109 -4.81 -4.55 10.93
C THR A 109 -6.04 -3.89 10.34
N VAL A 110 -6.02 -3.68 9.02
CA VAL A 110 -7.08 -3.09 8.21
C VAL A 110 -7.24 -3.88 6.91
N LYS A 111 -8.43 -3.81 6.32
CA LYS A 111 -8.67 -4.12 4.91
C LYS A 111 -8.50 -2.84 4.09
N TYR A 112 -7.69 -2.87 3.04
CA TYR A 112 -7.60 -1.78 2.07
C TYR A 112 -8.64 -1.94 0.97
N THR A 113 -9.41 -0.88 0.73
CA THR A 113 -10.39 -0.81 -0.35
C THR A 113 -10.02 0.34 -1.28
N MET A 114 -10.10 0.09 -2.58
CA MET A 114 -9.80 1.08 -3.62
C MET A 114 -11.08 1.78 -4.05
N ILE A 115 -10.92 2.99 -4.59
CA ILE A 115 -12.01 3.85 -5.06
C ILE A 115 -12.87 4.31 -3.89
N ASN A 116 -12.77 5.61 -3.58
CA ASN A 116 -13.64 6.28 -2.63
C ASN A 116 -14.62 7.19 -3.37
N GLU A 117 -15.66 7.63 -2.67
CA GLU A 117 -16.69 8.50 -3.21
C GLU A 117 -16.61 9.87 -2.54
N ALA A 118 -17.03 10.92 -3.24
CA ALA A 118 -17.14 12.23 -2.63
C ALA A 118 -18.19 12.21 -1.51
N ASN A 119 -17.89 12.84 -0.38
CA ASN A 119 -18.87 13.07 0.67
C ASN A 119 -19.84 14.18 0.21
N PRO A 120 -21.14 13.92 0.03
CA PRO A 120 -22.10 14.95 -0.37
C PRO A 120 -22.24 16.09 0.65
N ALA A 121 -21.85 15.85 1.91
CA ALA A 121 -21.87 16.84 2.98
C ALA A 121 -20.56 17.65 3.10
N SER A 122 -19.54 17.36 2.28
CA SER A 122 -18.30 18.12 2.29
C SER A 122 -18.53 19.58 1.88
N ASN A 123 -17.83 20.49 2.54
CA ASN A 123 -17.77 21.91 2.19
C ASN A 123 -16.59 22.26 1.26
N GLY A 124 -15.80 21.27 0.82
CA GLY A 124 -14.66 21.46 -0.07
C GLY A 124 -13.50 22.24 0.56
N ALA A 125 -13.22 22.03 1.84
CA ALA A 125 -12.17 22.77 2.57
C ALA A 125 -10.73 22.50 2.07
N GLY A 126 -10.53 21.46 1.24
CA GLY A 126 -9.24 21.20 0.59
C GLY A 126 -8.77 22.35 -0.29
N LEU A 127 -7.45 22.61 -0.32
CA LEU A 127 -6.85 23.64 -1.19
C LEU A 127 -6.54 23.12 -2.60
N GLY A 128 -7.09 21.95 -2.96
CA GLY A 128 -6.89 21.31 -4.25
C GLY A 128 -7.50 22.11 -5.40
N ARG A 129 -6.77 22.17 -6.52
CA ARG A 129 -7.29 22.72 -7.79
C ARG A 129 -8.03 21.69 -8.66
N MET A 130 -8.11 20.44 -8.19
CA MET A 130 -8.80 19.33 -8.85
C MET A 130 -10.13 19.07 -8.15
N ASP A 131 -11.09 18.55 -8.93
CA ASP A 131 -12.44 18.25 -8.46
C ASP A 131 -12.44 17.18 -7.37
N THR A 132 -13.18 17.40 -6.28
CA THR A 132 -13.21 16.51 -5.11
C THR A 132 -13.64 15.08 -5.45
N PRO A 133 -14.68 14.82 -6.27
CA PRO A 133 -15.04 13.47 -6.70
C PRO A 133 -13.90 12.72 -7.40
N LEU A 134 -13.11 13.42 -8.22
CA LEU A 134 -11.94 12.81 -8.87
C LEU A 134 -10.87 12.44 -7.84
N LEU A 135 -10.58 13.33 -6.89
CA LEU A 135 -9.61 13.06 -5.81
C LEU A 135 -10.06 11.88 -4.94
N CYS A 136 -11.34 11.78 -4.60
CA CYS A 136 -11.88 10.65 -3.85
C CYS A 136 -11.82 9.34 -4.66
N MET A 137 -12.18 9.36 -5.94
CA MET A 137 -12.10 8.17 -6.80
C MET A 137 -10.67 7.61 -6.91
N LEU A 138 -9.66 8.49 -6.91
CA LEU A 138 -8.25 8.10 -6.92
C LEU A 138 -7.74 7.64 -5.54
N SER A 139 -8.48 7.94 -4.47
CA SER A 139 -8.08 7.61 -3.12
C SER A 139 -8.54 6.21 -2.72
N GLY A 140 -7.71 5.54 -1.94
CA GLY A 140 -8.13 4.35 -1.20
C GLY A 140 -8.68 4.71 0.16
N TRP A 141 -9.32 3.75 0.80
CA TRP A 141 -9.74 3.81 2.18
C TRP A 141 -9.42 2.51 2.90
N GLN A 142 -9.53 2.51 4.23
CA GLN A 142 -9.19 1.35 5.04
C GLN A 142 -10.24 1.08 6.10
N THR A 143 -10.61 -0.19 6.26
CA THR A 143 -11.56 -0.66 7.28
C THR A 143 -10.81 -1.42 8.36
N PRO A 144 -10.85 -1.00 9.64
CA PRO A 144 -10.22 -1.75 10.73
C PRO A 144 -10.76 -3.17 10.85
N LEU A 145 -9.86 -4.14 11.04
CA LEU A 145 -10.26 -5.49 11.40
C LEU A 145 -10.82 -5.51 12.84
N PRO A 146 -11.72 -6.44 13.18
CA PRO A 146 -12.27 -6.54 14.53
C PRO A 146 -11.17 -6.79 15.57
N ALA A 147 -11.25 -6.11 16.72
CA ALA A 147 -10.26 -6.29 17.80
C ALA A 147 -10.15 -7.75 18.28
N ALA A 148 -11.24 -8.53 18.22
CA ALA A 148 -11.20 -9.96 18.51
C ALA A 148 -10.32 -10.74 17.52
N THR A 149 -10.38 -10.41 16.22
CA THR A 149 -9.51 -10.98 15.18
C THR A 149 -8.06 -10.62 15.44
N LEU A 150 -7.78 -9.35 15.78
CA LEU A 150 -6.42 -8.88 16.07
C LEU A 150 -5.83 -9.56 17.32
N ARG A 151 -6.60 -9.68 18.41
CA ARG A 151 -6.18 -10.41 19.61
C ARG A 151 -5.95 -11.89 19.34
N ALA A 152 -6.80 -12.53 18.54
CA ALA A 152 -6.63 -13.94 18.17
C ALA A 152 -5.37 -14.16 17.32
N LYS A 153 -5.06 -13.24 16.40
CA LYS A 153 -3.94 -13.37 15.46
C LYS A 153 -2.60 -12.96 16.08
N TYR A 154 -2.57 -11.85 16.80
CA TYR A 154 -1.33 -11.23 17.28
C TYR A 154 -1.14 -11.34 18.79
N GLY A 155 -2.17 -11.70 19.56
CA GLY A 155 -2.11 -11.75 21.02
C GLY A 155 -2.20 -10.36 21.66
N SER A 156 -1.13 -9.57 21.55
CA SER A 156 -1.06 -8.22 22.13
C SER A 156 -0.48 -7.18 21.15
N PRO A 157 -0.72 -5.88 21.36
CA PRO A 157 -0.10 -4.83 20.57
C PRO A 157 1.44 -4.87 20.59
N ALA A 158 2.04 -5.29 21.71
CA ALA A 158 3.49 -5.43 21.82
C ALA A 158 4.03 -6.58 20.97
N ASP A 159 3.29 -7.68 20.86
CA ASP A 159 3.65 -8.83 20.02
C ASP A 159 3.50 -8.46 18.54
N TYR A 160 2.42 -7.77 18.19
CA TYR A 160 2.21 -7.23 16.85
C TYR A 160 3.38 -6.35 16.38
N VAL A 161 3.85 -5.41 17.21
CA VAL A 161 4.99 -4.55 16.86
C VAL A 161 6.26 -5.38 16.62
N ARG A 162 6.53 -6.41 17.44
CA ARG A 162 7.68 -7.29 17.23
C ARG A 162 7.58 -8.10 15.93
N MET A 163 6.37 -8.58 15.59
CA MET A 163 6.14 -9.26 14.32
C MET A 163 6.36 -8.32 13.13
N VAL A 164 5.89 -7.08 13.22
CA VAL A 164 6.13 -6.06 12.19
C VAL A 164 7.62 -5.76 12.04
N GLU A 165 8.33 -5.62 13.16
CA GLU A 165 9.78 -5.39 13.15
C GLU A 165 10.53 -6.54 12.47
N THR A 166 10.22 -7.79 12.84
CA THR A 166 10.82 -8.98 12.18
C THR A 166 10.52 -9.00 10.69
N ARG A 167 9.27 -8.75 10.29
CA ARG A 167 8.91 -8.77 8.86
C ARG A 167 9.58 -7.63 8.10
N LEU A 168 9.76 -6.48 8.75
CA LEU A 168 10.43 -5.32 8.17
C LEU A 168 11.94 -5.57 7.98
N ASP A 169 12.59 -6.25 8.93
CA ASP A 169 14.00 -6.67 8.80
C ASP A 169 14.21 -7.60 7.60
N GLU A 170 13.31 -8.57 7.40
CA GLU A 170 13.33 -9.45 6.23
C GLU A 170 13.21 -8.66 4.93
N LEU A 171 12.23 -7.74 4.85
CA LEU A 171 12.00 -6.93 3.66
C LEU A 171 13.14 -5.97 3.36
N GLU A 172 13.79 -5.41 4.38
CA GLU A 172 14.99 -4.59 4.22
C GLU A 172 16.16 -5.42 3.67
N ALA A 173 16.35 -6.64 4.17
CA ALA A 173 17.37 -7.57 3.66
C ALA A 173 17.09 -8.05 2.23
N GLU A 174 15.81 -8.24 1.87
CA GLU A 174 15.37 -8.60 0.53
C GLU A 174 15.40 -7.41 -0.45
N GLY A 175 15.58 -6.18 0.04
CA GLY A 175 15.57 -4.96 -0.79
C GLY A 175 14.17 -4.46 -1.16
N TRP A 176 13.13 -4.88 -0.44
CA TRP A 176 11.73 -4.50 -0.63
C TRP A 176 11.19 -3.48 0.38
N SER A 177 12.04 -3.06 1.32
CA SER A 177 11.82 -1.91 2.18
C SER A 177 13.13 -1.12 2.33
N LEU A 178 13.05 0.21 2.42
CA LEU A 178 14.22 1.06 2.60
C LEU A 178 14.33 1.50 4.07
N PRO A 179 15.52 1.42 4.68
CA PRO A 179 15.71 1.79 6.10
C PRO A 179 15.26 3.21 6.46
N VAL A 180 15.28 4.15 5.49
CA VAL A 180 14.83 5.53 5.70
C VAL A 180 13.34 5.63 6.07
N TYR A 181 12.52 4.63 5.74
CA TYR A 181 11.09 4.56 6.08
C TYR A 181 10.80 3.69 7.30
N ARG A 182 11.81 3.08 7.91
CA ARG A 182 11.64 2.15 9.04
C ARG A 182 10.86 2.75 10.19
N ASP A 183 11.23 3.96 10.60
CA ASP A 183 10.60 4.64 11.73
C ASP A 183 9.13 4.99 11.48
N ILE A 184 8.76 5.29 10.23
CA ILE A 184 7.37 5.54 9.85
C ILE A 184 6.56 4.24 9.99
N ILE A 185 7.06 3.12 9.43
CA ILE A 185 6.36 1.83 9.47
C ILE A 185 6.22 1.31 10.91
N LEU A 186 7.29 1.37 11.71
CA LEU A 186 7.22 1.00 13.13
C LEU A 186 6.41 2.00 13.96
N GLY A 187 6.38 3.27 13.58
CA GLY A 187 5.49 4.29 14.15
C GLY A 187 4.02 3.91 13.98
N ASP A 188 3.63 3.53 12.77
CA ASP A 188 2.29 3.07 12.45
C ASP A 188 1.92 1.81 13.23
N ALA A 189 2.82 0.83 13.30
CA ALA A 189 2.60 -0.38 14.07
C ALA A 189 2.40 -0.10 15.57
N ARG A 190 3.21 0.82 16.14
CA ARG A 190 3.08 1.26 17.54
C ARG A 190 1.82 2.07 17.80
N ALA A 191 1.15 2.60 16.78
CA ALA A 191 -0.12 3.32 16.92
C ALA A 191 -1.34 2.39 16.97
N VAL A 192 -1.20 1.13 16.58
CA VAL A 192 -2.28 0.15 16.59
C VAL A 192 -2.75 -0.16 18.01
N ARG A 193 -4.08 -0.24 18.20
CA ARG A 193 -4.74 -0.55 19.48
C ARG A 193 -5.80 -1.63 19.26
N PHE A 194 -5.75 -2.70 20.05
CA PHE A 194 -6.76 -3.75 20.11
C PHE A 194 -6.65 -4.52 21.43
#